data_AF-A0AAV8V3I3-F1
#
_entry.id   AF-A0AAV8V3I3-F1
#
_cell.length_a   1.000
_cell.length_b   1.000
_cell.length_c   1.000
_cell.angle_alpha   90.00
_cell.angle_beta   90.00
_cell.angle_gamma   90.00
#
_symmetry.space_group_name_H-M   'P 1'
#
loop_
_entity.id
_entity.type
_entity.pdbx_description
1 polymer ?
#
loop_
_entity_poly.entity_id
_entity_poly.type
_entity_poly.pdbx_seq_one_letter_code
_entity_poly.pdbx_strand_id
1 'polypeptide(L)'
;MFLTDVLVADGGLQQSSGSVDVEELFGGSEKLRFPKTTLSATNEDSNMDFDEGLMSTIDSPEKAYLLGWIVDGLGAEPDLKDPTLEVQIHTQPEDMETLLVLRSVYREDVSVEVPTPRPGKDVQASFSILSRQMIVDSCKHLGVSAGEQATLRFPRFDDEALLWAFIRGLVESSGRINDFQEGGTAECYVQHGSQKLLSEMVAKIEIPVHTTEEGFCFKGVNCIDFLGKMYDNCGNYKLERLHNKFRAWLKCVPASGETIQLPECLVYRVDENAILPSKSKESDVGYDLSVIKEAKKLRGNVSLYDTGVRVRVSHGLYAEIVPRSSLSKSGYMMANSVGIIDPSYNGNLLVALVKVDPEAPEVTFPFRCCQLIFRQQVHVNVNEVDTMFDATERGAGGFGSTGK
;
A
#
# COMPACT_ATOMS: atom_id res chain seq x y z
N MET A 1 51.29 0.13 -25.05
CA MET A 1 52.26 1.11 -25.57
C MET A 1 51.47 2.33 -26.00
N PHE A 2 51.41 3.44 -25.25
CA PHE A 2 52.09 3.81 -24.00
C PHE A 2 51.09 4.25 -22.89
N LEU A 3 51.54 4.33 -21.64
CA LEU A 3 50.89 5.10 -20.58
C LEU A 3 51.42 6.55 -20.59
N THR A 4 50.67 7.48 -19.99
CA THR A 4 51.23 8.47 -19.05
C THR A 4 50.11 9.14 -18.24
N ASP A 5 50.26 9.18 -16.92
CA ASP A 5 49.31 9.75 -15.96
C ASP A 5 49.64 11.22 -15.61
N VAL A 6 48.63 12.00 -15.18
CA VAL A 6 48.81 13.24 -14.40
C VAL A 6 47.68 13.39 -13.36
N LEU A 7 48.05 13.77 -12.14
CA LEU A 7 47.19 14.18 -11.01
C LEU A 7 47.50 15.66 -10.68
N VAL A 8 46.76 16.46 -9.88
CA VAL A 8 45.74 16.29 -8.81
C VAL A 8 44.86 17.59 -8.85
N ALA A 9 43.80 17.89 -8.06
CA ALA A 9 43.07 17.29 -6.93
C ALA A 9 41.63 17.88 -6.83
N ASP A 10 40.86 17.39 -5.85
CA ASP A 10 39.83 18.06 -5.01
C ASP A 10 38.67 18.88 -5.59
N GLY A 11 37.47 18.59 -5.06
CA GLY A 11 36.22 19.32 -5.32
C GLY A 11 34.96 18.57 -4.88
N GLY A 12 35.00 17.89 -3.73
CA GLY A 12 34.01 16.88 -3.36
C GLY A 12 32.66 17.40 -2.82
N LEU A 13 31.58 16.70 -3.17
CA LEU A 13 30.27 16.74 -2.53
C LEU A 13 29.60 15.35 -2.66
N GLN A 14 29.95 14.42 -1.77
CA GLN A 14 29.25 13.12 -1.68
C GLN A 14 28.00 13.25 -0.79
N GLN A 15 26.87 12.76 -1.29
CA GLN A 15 25.71 12.47 -0.45
C GLN A 15 25.96 11.15 0.29
N SER A 16 25.93 11.18 1.62
CA SER A 16 26.11 10.00 2.46
C SER A 16 24.79 9.24 2.65
N SER A 17 24.36 8.50 1.63
CA SER A 17 23.32 7.49 1.78
C SER A 17 23.91 6.26 2.48
N GLY A 18 23.72 6.16 3.80
CA GLY A 18 24.20 5.04 4.61
C GLY A 18 23.36 3.78 4.42
N SER A 19 23.53 3.09 3.29
CA SER A 19 23.05 1.72 3.12
C SER A 19 23.89 0.78 3.98
N VAL A 20 23.28 0.12 4.96
CA VAL A 20 23.91 -1.00 5.67
C VAL A 20 23.84 -2.22 4.75
N ASP A 21 24.99 -2.70 4.27
CA ASP A 21 25.03 -3.85 3.38
C ASP A 21 24.60 -5.11 4.13
N VAL A 22 23.45 -5.66 3.71
CA VAL A 22 22.82 -6.83 4.35
C VAL A 22 23.73 -8.07 4.30
N GLU A 23 24.68 -8.14 3.36
CA GLU A 23 25.67 -9.22 3.30
C GLU A 23 26.67 -9.21 4.48
N GLU A 24 26.99 -8.06 5.09
CA GLU A 24 27.90 -8.04 6.26
C GLU A 24 27.31 -8.76 7.48
N LEU A 25 25.98 -8.79 7.62
CA LEU A 25 25.28 -9.53 8.68
C LEU A 25 25.39 -11.06 8.54
N PHE A 26 25.70 -11.57 7.35
CA PHE A 26 25.84 -13.00 7.07
C PHE A 26 27.29 -13.43 6.76
N GLY A 27 28.18 -12.47 6.52
CA GLY A 27 29.57 -12.67 6.09
C GLY A 27 30.58 -13.10 7.15
N GLY A 28 30.17 -13.57 8.33
CA GLY A 28 31.10 -13.91 9.42
C GLY A 28 30.63 -15.02 10.34
N SER A 29 31.43 -16.08 10.50
CA SER A 29 31.21 -17.16 11.47
C SER A 29 31.76 -16.85 12.88
N GLU A 30 31.98 -15.56 13.18
CA GLU A 30 32.33 -15.11 14.52
C GLU A 30 31.09 -15.02 15.41
N LYS A 31 31.26 -15.39 16.68
CA LYS A 31 30.18 -15.30 17.67
C LYS A 31 30.05 -13.85 18.11
N LEU A 32 29.01 -13.15 17.64
CA LEU A 32 28.52 -11.91 18.25
C LEU A 32 27.93 -12.16 19.64
N ARG A 33 28.81 -12.56 20.58
CA ARG A 33 28.57 -12.58 22.02
C ARG A 33 28.73 -11.16 22.53
N PHE A 34 27.69 -10.35 22.33
CA PHE A 34 27.45 -9.24 23.23
C PHE A 34 27.31 -9.78 24.66
N PRO A 35 27.76 -9.03 25.68
CA PRO A 35 27.77 -9.54 27.06
C PRO A 35 26.35 -9.83 27.53
N LYS A 36 26.20 -10.87 28.37
CA LYS A 36 24.96 -11.08 29.15
C LYS A 36 24.86 -10.05 30.28
N THR A 37 24.72 -8.77 29.93
CA THR A 37 24.16 -7.77 30.82
C THR A 37 22.64 -7.92 30.80
N THR A 38 22.14 -8.83 31.63
CA THR A 38 20.76 -8.74 32.11
C THR A 38 20.61 -7.39 32.80
N LEU A 39 20.05 -6.40 32.11
CA LEU A 39 19.80 -5.06 32.65
C LEU A 39 18.56 -5.11 33.55
N SER A 40 18.71 -5.77 34.70
CA SER A 40 17.82 -5.55 35.84
C SER A 40 17.86 -4.07 36.21
N ALA A 41 16.70 -3.46 36.45
CA ALA A 41 16.50 -2.01 36.59
C ALA A 41 17.07 -1.42 37.90
N THR A 42 18.39 -1.52 38.09
CA THR A 42 19.14 -1.08 39.29
C THR A 42 20.53 -0.50 38.99
N ASN A 43 20.93 -0.35 37.72
CA ASN A 43 22.25 0.19 37.36
C ASN A 43 22.17 1.71 37.15
N GLU A 44 22.63 2.48 38.13
CA GLU A 44 22.71 3.96 38.06
C GLU A 44 23.76 4.48 37.04
N ASP A 45 24.49 3.58 36.36
CA ASP A 45 25.56 3.89 35.39
C ASP A 45 25.10 3.96 33.92
N SER A 46 23.83 3.66 33.58
CA SER A 46 23.33 3.79 32.21
C SER A 46 23.00 5.25 31.87
N ASN A 47 24.05 6.06 31.68
CA ASN A 47 23.96 7.48 31.35
C ASN A 47 23.59 7.71 29.85
N MET A 48 22.46 7.17 29.44
CA MET A 48 21.82 7.34 28.13
C MET A 48 20.35 7.72 28.34
N ASP A 49 19.89 8.76 27.64
CA ASP A 49 18.50 9.21 27.75
C ASP A 49 17.54 8.10 27.28
N PHE A 50 16.60 7.71 28.14
CA PHE A 50 15.62 6.66 27.86
C PHE A 50 14.20 7.21 27.97
N ASP A 51 13.51 7.28 26.84
CA ASP A 51 12.11 7.74 26.81
C ASP A 51 11.16 6.64 27.31
N GLU A 52 11.06 6.50 28.63
CA GLU A 52 10.02 5.70 29.29
C GLU A 52 8.61 6.14 28.86
N GLY A 53 8.45 7.39 28.42
CA GLY A 53 7.20 8.00 27.96
C GLY A 53 6.86 7.74 26.49
N LEU A 54 7.67 6.99 25.73
CA LEU A 54 7.51 6.80 24.27
C LEU A 54 6.08 6.37 23.88
N MET A 55 5.49 5.45 24.65
CA MET A 55 4.13 4.93 24.43
C MET A 55 3.04 5.67 25.21
N SER A 56 3.35 6.70 26.00
CA SER A 56 2.36 7.44 26.80
C SER A 56 1.27 8.11 25.94
N THR A 57 1.66 8.51 24.73
CA THR A 57 0.81 8.96 23.62
C THR A 57 1.16 8.18 22.34
N ILE A 58 0.14 7.76 21.59
CA ILE A 58 0.29 7.25 20.23
C ILE A 58 -0.06 8.41 19.29
N ASP A 59 0.95 9.19 18.93
CA ASP A 59 0.86 10.45 18.19
C ASP A 59 1.55 10.40 16.81
N SER A 60 2.10 9.24 16.44
CA SER A 60 2.76 9.02 15.15
C SER A 60 2.45 7.63 14.57
N PRO A 61 2.43 7.46 13.22
CA PRO A 61 2.20 6.15 12.59
C PRO A 61 3.20 5.08 13.04
N GLU A 62 4.43 5.48 13.34
CA GLU A 62 5.50 4.62 13.82
C GLU A 62 5.16 3.97 15.18
N LYS A 63 4.71 4.78 16.14
CA LYS A 63 4.26 4.29 17.46
C LYS A 63 3.02 3.41 17.32
N ALA A 64 2.08 3.78 16.44
CA ALA A 64 0.88 2.99 16.19
C ALA A 64 1.21 1.62 15.56
N TYR A 65 2.14 1.59 14.60
CA TYR A 65 2.65 0.39 13.97
C TYR A 65 3.37 -0.52 14.96
N LEU A 66 4.29 0.02 15.77
CA LEU A 66 4.96 -0.71 16.84
C LEU A 66 3.96 -1.23 17.88
N LEU A 67 2.95 -0.42 18.27
CA LEU A 67 1.88 -0.86 19.15
C LEU A 67 1.12 -2.07 18.58
N GLY A 68 0.89 -2.10 17.26
CA GLY A 68 0.26 -3.22 16.55
C GLY A 68 1.10 -4.51 16.56
N TRP A 69 2.43 -4.40 16.47
CA TRP A 69 3.33 -5.55 16.57
C TRP A 69 3.42 -6.13 17.99
N ILE A 70 3.39 -5.29 19.03
CA ILE A 70 3.52 -5.75 20.42
C ILE A 70 2.22 -6.31 21.04
N VAL A 71 1.07 -6.19 20.38
CA VAL A 71 -0.21 -6.68 20.93
C VAL A 71 -0.17 -8.17 21.26
N ASP A 72 0.38 -8.98 20.35
CA ASP A 72 0.45 -10.44 20.50
C ASP A 72 1.38 -10.83 21.66
N GLY A 73 2.49 -10.10 21.82
CA GLY A 73 3.45 -10.27 22.92
C GLY A 73 2.98 -9.78 24.30
N LEU A 74 1.97 -8.89 24.38
CA LEU A 74 1.41 -8.43 25.65
C LEU A 74 0.45 -9.45 26.29
N GLY A 75 -0.32 -10.16 25.48
CA GLY A 75 -1.36 -11.08 25.95
C GLY A 75 -2.44 -10.41 26.82
N ALA A 76 -3.20 -11.24 27.55
CA ALA A 76 -4.24 -10.78 28.46
C ALA A 76 -3.76 -10.55 29.92
N GLU A 77 -2.61 -11.12 30.29
CA GLU A 77 -1.98 -11.04 31.61
C GLU A 77 -0.45 -10.84 31.45
N PRO A 78 0.02 -9.61 31.17
CA PRO A 78 1.46 -9.32 31.01
C PRO A 78 2.20 -9.42 32.35
N ASP A 79 3.39 -10.05 32.37
CA ASP A 79 4.17 -10.16 33.61
C ASP A 79 4.90 -8.86 33.96
N LEU A 80 4.32 -8.08 34.86
CA LEU A 80 4.90 -6.84 35.37
C LEU A 80 6.05 -7.06 36.39
N LYS A 81 6.50 -8.30 36.62
CA LYS A 81 7.70 -8.63 37.42
C LYS A 81 8.96 -8.77 36.55
N ASP A 82 8.81 -9.30 35.34
CA ASP A 82 9.83 -9.32 34.29
C ASP A 82 9.25 -8.61 33.06
N PRO A 83 9.30 -7.26 33.02
CA PRO A 83 8.66 -6.43 32.00
C PRO A 83 9.44 -6.44 30.69
N THR A 84 9.60 -7.64 30.14
CA THR A 84 10.28 -7.97 28.89
C THR A 84 9.23 -8.33 27.86
N LEU A 85 9.17 -7.57 26.75
CA LEU A 85 8.34 -7.92 25.60
C LEU A 85 9.20 -8.11 24.36
N GLU A 86 8.93 -9.15 23.58
CA GLU A 86 9.72 -9.51 22.40
C GLU A 86 8.96 -9.21 21.10
N VAL A 87 9.59 -8.48 20.16
CA VAL A 87 9.12 -8.34 18.78
C VAL A 87 9.87 -9.32 17.91
N GLN A 88 9.18 -10.27 17.29
CA GLN A 88 9.76 -11.35 16.47
C GLN A 88 9.37 -11.23 14.99
N ILE A 89 10.30 -11.52 14.08
CA ILE A 89 10.06 -11.55 12.63
C ILE A 89 10.84 -12.69 11.97
N HIS A 90 10.50 -13.15 10.77
CA HIS A 90 11.31 -14.15 10.05
C HIS A 90 12.63 -13.56 9.54
N THR A 91 13.73 -14.31 9.58
CA THR A 91 15.05 -13.85 9.09
C THR A 91 15.18 -13.82 7.55
N GLN A 92 14.10 -13.52 6.82
CA GLN A 92 14.19 -13.31 5.38
C GLN A 92 14.71 -11.89 5.12
N PRO A 93 15.56 -11.63 4.11
CA PRO A 93 16.15 -10.30 3.89
C PRO A 93 15.11 -9.18 3.75
N GLU A 94 13.99 -9.45 3.08
CA GLU A 94 12.83 -8.54 2.94
C GLU A 94 12.14 -8.22 4.27
N ASP A 95 12.15 -9.15 5.23
CA ASP A 95 11.52 -8.98 6.55
C ASP A 95 12.44 -8.22 7.52
N MET A 96 13.77 -8.39 7.42
CA MET A 96 14.75 -7.81 8.35
C MET A 96 14.75 -6.27 8.39
N GLU A 97 14.50 -5.59 7.26
CA GLU A 97 14.38 -4.12 7.25
C GLU A 97 13.23 -3.65 8.16
N THR A 98 12.10 -4.37 8.14
CA THR A 98 10.93 -4.10 9.00
C THR A 98 11.30 -4.17 10.49
N LEU A 99 12.14 -5.12 10.90
CA LEU A 99 12.61 -5.24 12.28
C LEU A 99 13.57 -4.11 12.66
N LEU A 100 14.47 -3.71 11.75
CA LEU A 100 15.36 -2.57 11.98
C LEU A 100 14.59 -1.26 12.14
N VAL A 101 13.51 -1.09 11.37
CA VAL A 101 12.56 0.03 11.48
C VAL A 101 11.78 -0.04 12.79
N LEU A 102 11.13 -1.15 13.14
CA LEU A 102 10.41 -1.32 14.42
C LEU A 102 11.32 -1.07 15.62
N ARG A 103 12.59 -1.49 15.50
CA ARG A 103 13.63 -1.26 16.49
C ARG A 103 14.02 0.22 16.60
N SER A 104 14.21 0.95 15.49
CA SER A 104 14.61 2.37 15.57
C SER A 104 13.51 3.28 16.15
N VAL A 105 12.24 2.88 16.06
CA VAL A 105 11.13 3.53 16.78
C VAL A 105 11.29 3.42 18.30
N TYR A 106 11.95 2.36 18.81
CA TYR A 106 12.23 2.16 20.23
C TYR A 106 13.63 2.68 20.63
N ARG A 107 14.70 2.17 20.00
CA ARG A 107 16.11 2.57 20.18
C ARG A 107 17.01 1.85 19.16
N GLU A 108 17.84 2.59 18.43
CA GLU A 108 18.72 2.03 17.37
C GLU A 108 19.86 1.12 17.89
N ASP A 109 20.28 1.27 19.14
CA ASP A 109 21.39 0.52 19.75
C ASP A 109 20.95 -0.79 20.41
N VAL A 110 19.65 -1.11 20.42
CA VAL A 110 19.14 -2.39 20.93
C VAL A 110 19.68 -3.54 20.07
N SER A 111 20.21 -4.56 20.72
CA SER A 111 20.66 -5.80 20.06
C SER A 111 19.48 -6.52 19.39
N VAL A 112 19.65 -6.90 18.13
CA VAL A 112 18.80 -7.89 17.48
C VAL A 112 19.38 -9.28 17.77
N GLU A 113 18.60 -10.17 18.38
CA GLU A 113 18.99 -11.57 18.53
C GLU A 113 18.60 -12.35 17.25
N VAL A 114 19.56 -13.12 16.72
CA VAL A 114 19.35 -14.04 15.59
C VAL A 114 19.74 -15.45 16.03
N PRO A 115 18.76 -16.34 16.31
CA PRO A 115 19.03 -17.71 16.73
C PRO A 115 19.78 -18.51 15.67
N THR A 116 20.67 -19.41 16.09
CA THR A 116 21.38 -20.30 15.17
C THR A 116 20.39 -21.17 14.37
N PRO A 117 20.43 -21.18 13.02
CA PRO A 117 19.49 -21.94 12.21
C PRO A 117 19.43 -23.42 12.56
N ARG A 118 18.23 -24.00 12.53
CA ARG A 118 17.99 -25.43 12.79
C ARG A 118 17.35 -26.07 11.56
N PRO A 119 17.78 -27.25 11.09
CA PRO A 119 17.20 -27.89 9.92
C PRO A 119 15.68 -28.07 10.05
N GLY A 120 14.93 -27.60 9.04
CA GLY A 120 13.47 -27.74 9.01
C GLY A 120 12.72 -26.84 10.00
N LYS A 121 13.33 -25.76 10.50
CA LYS A 121 12.63 -24.69 11.19
C LYS A 121 12.96 -23.34 10.57
N ASP A 122 11.94 -22.51 10.39
CA ASP A 122 12.12 -21.09 10.15
C ASP A 122 12.87 -20.47 11.33
N VAL A 123 13.72 -19.51 11.02
CA VAL A 123 14.46 -18.73 12.02
C VAL A 123 13.77 -17.39 12.14
N GLN A 124 13.60 -16.92 13.37
CA GLN A 124 13.05 -15.61 13.67
C GLN A 124 14.12 -14.74 14.33
N ALA A 125 14.33 -13.54 13.82
CA ALA A 125 15.10 -12.50 14.50
C ALA A 125 14.17 -11.73 15.43
N SER A 126 14.71 -11.20 16.53
CA SER A 126 13.92 -10.45 17.49
C SER A 126 14.68 -9.35 18.22
N PHE A 127 13.94 -8.45 18.85
CA PHE A 127 14.48 -7.54 19.86
C PHE A 127 13.55 -7.48 21.08
N SER A 128 14.14 -7.23 22.24
CA SER A 128 13.40 -7.12 23.51
C SER A 128 13.22 -5.66 23.92
N ILE A 129 11.97 -5.28 24.19
CA ILE A 129 11.59 -4.05 24.88
C ILE A 129 11.63 -4.33 26.38
N LEU A 130 12.59 -3.73 27.08
CA LEU A 130 12.81 -3.89 28.52
C LEU A 130 12.27 -2.67 29.27
N SER A 131 10.97 -2.41 29.15
CA SER A 131 10.35 -1.15 29.57
C SER A 131 9.03 -1.36 30.29
N ARG A 132 9.06 -1.22 31.63
CA ARG A 132 7.87 -1.33 32.46
C ARG A 132 6.84 -0.25 32.17
N GLN A 133 7.28 1.00 31.94
CA GLN A 133 6.38 2.11 31.68
C GLN A 133 5.71 1.98 30.31
N MET A 134 6.46 1.63 29.25
CA MET A 134 5.86 1.39 27.93
C MET A 134 4.86 0.24 27.96
N ILE A 135 5.15 -0.87 28.65
CA ILE A 135 4.19 -1.98 28.79
C ILE A 135 2.91 -1.50 29.49
N VAL A 136 3.02 -0.73 30.59
CA VAL A 136 1.85 -0.17 31.30
C VAL A 136 1.03 0.78 30.40
N ASP A 137 1.67 1.66 29.63
CA ASP A 137 0.97 2.56 28.71
C ASP A 137 0.36 1.83 27.51
N SER A 138 1.03 0.83 26.93
CA SER A 138 0.48 -0.02 25.87
C SER A 138 -0.74 -0.82 26.37
N CYS A 139 -0.68 -1.39 27.58
CA CYS A 139 -1.83 -2.02 28.23
C CYS A 139 -3.01 -1.05 28.40
N LYS A 140 -2.73 0.18 28.85
CA LYS A 140 -3.73 1.25 29.00
C LYS A 140 -4.41 1.62 27.67
N HIS A 141 -3.66 1.72 26.56
CA HIS A 141 -4.24 1.94 25.22
C HIS A 141 -5.10 0.75 24.74
N LEU A 142 -4.67 -0.47 25.05
CA LEU A 142 -5.38 -1.72 24.71
C LEU A 142 -6.46 -2.11 25.74
N GLY A 143 -6.74 -1.27 26.75
CA GLY A 143 -7.78 -1.49 27.75
C GLY A 143 -7.55 -2.64 28.72
N VAL A 144 -6.28 -3.00 28.97
CA VAL A 144 -5.85 -4.07 29.89
C VAL A 144 -5.61 -3.52 31.30
N SER A 145 -6.26 -4.13 32.29
CA SER A 145 -6.03 -3.91 33.72
C SER A 145 -4.96 -4.88 34.23
N ALA A 146 -3.97 -4.37 34.98
CA ALA A 146 -2.97 -5.23 35.61
C ALA A 146 -3.57 -6.11 36.71
N GLY A 147 -3.53 -7.45 36.52
CA GLY A 147 -3.92 -8.43 37.54
C GLY A 147 -5.32 -9.05 37.39
N GLU A 148 -6.01 -8.83 36.26
CA GLU A 148 -7.25 -9.51 35.90
C GLU A 148 -7.10 -10.19 34.52
N GLN A 149 -7.97 -11.15 34.18
CA GLN A 149 -8.10 -11.67 32.81
C GLN A 149 -8.71 -10.60 31.88
N ALA A 150 -7.92 -9.59 31.54
CA ALA A 150 -8.39 -8.42 30.82
C ALA A 150 -8.48 -8.70 29.31
N THR A 151 -9.68 -8.58 28.75
CA THR A 151 -9.88 -8.78 27.31
C THR A 151 -9.38 -7.57 26.52
N LEU A 152 -8.20 -7.71 25.89
CA LEU A 152 -7.60 -6.74 24.94
C LEU A 152 -8.66 -6.13 24.02
N ARG A 153 -8.67 -4.81 23.92
CA ARG A 153 -9.57 -3.97 23.11
C ARG A 153 -8.83 -3.31 21.96
N PHE A 154 -9.59 -2.85 20.96
CA PHE A 154 -9.05 -1.99 19.92
C PHE A 154 -8.77 -0.59 20.48
N PRO A 155 -7.54 -0.03 20.29
CA PRO A 155 -7.22 1.30 20.78
C PRO A 155 -8.09 2.39 20.15
N ARG A 156 -8.09 3.57 20.78
CA ARG A 156 -8.71 4.77 20.21
C ARG A 156 -7.65 5.61 19.51
N PHE A 157 -7.95 5.99 18.28
CA PHE A 157 -7.16 6.92 17.48
C PHE A 157 -8.08 8.06 17.05
N ASP A 158 -7.60 9.29 17.16
CA ASP A 158 -8.29 10.50 16.71
C ASP A 158 -7.99 10.84 15.23
N ASP A 159 -7.11 10.06 14.59
CA ASP A 159 -6.66 10.17 13.20
C ASP A 159 -6.73 8.81 12.47
N GLU A 160 -7.00 8.81 11.16
CA GLU A 160 -7.17 7.58 10.38
C GLU A 160 -5.83 6.91 10.00
N ALA A 161 -4.75 7.67 9.80
CA ALA A 161 -3.44 7.10 9.47
C ALA A 161 -2.84 6.37 10.68
N LEU A 162 -3.04 6.88 11.91
CA LEU A 162 -2.70 6.16 13.14
C LEU A 162 -3.49 4.84 13.26
N LEU A 163 -4.79 4.86 12.95
CA LEU A 163 -5.65 3.67 12.94
C LEU A 163 -5.17 2.63 11.93
N TRP A 164 -4.83 3.03 10.70
CA TRP A 164 -4.34 2.12 9.66
C TRP A 164 -2.93 1.60 9.95
N ALA A 165 -2.05 2.40 10.57
CA ALA A 165 -0.74 1.95 11.00
C ALA A 165 -0.82 0.88 12.12
N PHE A 166 -1.72 1.04 13.09
CA PHE A 166 -1.97 0.01 14.10
C PHE A 166 -2.56 -1.28 13.49
N ILE A 167 -3.56 -1.15 12.61
CA ILE A 167 -4.14 -2.31 11.90
C ILE A 167 -3.06 -3.03 11.11
N ARG A 168 -2.19 -2.31 10.40
CA ARG A 168 -1.05 -2.88 9.68
C ARG A 168 -0.13 -3.68 10.62
N GLY A 169 0.29 -3.10 11.75
CA GLY A 169 1.18 -3.78 12.69
C GLY A 169 0.59 -5.08 13.24
N LEU A 170 -0.72 -5.08 13.54
CA LEU A 170 -1.45 -6.27 13.98
C LEU A 170 -1.61 -7.32 12.87
N VAL A 171 -1.89 -6.90 11.63
CA VAL A 171 -2.07 -7.81 10.48
C VAL A 171 -0.74 -8.41 10.01
N GLU A 172 0.37 -7.67 10.17
CA GLU A 172 1.70 -8.12 9.76
C GLU A 172 2.37 -9.00 10.83
N SER A 173 2.03 -8.84 12.11
CA SER A 173 2.47 -9.71 13.20
C SER A 173 1.65 -11.01 13.29
N SER A 174 0.31 -10.94 13.20
CA SER A 174 -0.59 -12.07 13.50
C SER A 174 -1.46 -12.53 12.32
N GLY A 175 -1.22 -12.00 11.11
CA GLY A 175 -1.97 -12.30 9.90
C GLY A 175 -1.16 -12.96 8.78
N ARG A 176 -1.85 -13.30 7.69
CA ARG A 176 -1.25 -13.87 6.47
C ARG A 176 -2.04 -13.47 5.23
N ILE A 177 -1.31 -13.26 4.12
CA ILE A 177 -1.88 -13.07 2.78
C ILE A 177 -1.54 -14.30 1.94
N ASN A 178 -2.52 -14.82 1.19
CA ASN A 178 -2.27 -15.93 0.26
C ASN A 178 -1.46 -15.49 -0.96
N ASP A 179 -0.72 -16.41 -1.55
CA ASP A 179 0.07 -16.15 -2.75
C ASP A 179 -0.83 -16.00 -3.98
N PHE A 180 -0.44 -15.13 -4.92
CA PHE A 180 -1.16 -14.95 -6.17
C PHE A 180 -1.23 -16.26 -6.96
N GLN A 181 -2.42 -16.60 -7.45
CA GLN A 181 -2.66 -17.73 -8.34
C GLN A 181 -3.58 -17.28 -9.48
N GLU A 182 -3.25 -17.66 -10.71
CA GLU A 182 -4.08 -17.34 -11.88
C GLU A 182 -5.46 -18.01 -11.76
N GLY A 183 -6.53 -17.22 -11.91
CA GLY A 183 -7.90 -17.66 -11.63
C GLY A 183 -8.24 -17.85 -10.14
N GLY A 184 -7.30 -17.60 -9.24
CA GLY A 184 -7.49 -17.65 -7.79
C GLY A 184 -8.25 -16.45 -7.22
N THR A 185 -8.37 -16.40 -5.90
CA THR A 185 -9.01 -15.31 -5.15
C THR A 185 -8.05 -14.77 -4.09
N ALA A 186 -7.92 -13.45 -3.99
CA ALA A 186 -7.13 -12.80 -2.95
C ALA A 186 -7.74 -13.05 -1.56
N GLU A 187 -6.93 -13.48 -0.60
CA GLU A 187 -7.36 -13.76 0.77
C GLU A 187 -6.34 -13.23 1.79
N CYS A 188 -6.81 -12.38 2.69
CA CYS A 188 -6.06 -11.92 3.86
C CYS A 188 -6.74 -12.47 5.10
N TYR A 189 -6.01 -13.23 5.91
CA TYR A 189 -6.46 -13.78 7.18
C TYR A 189 -5.80 -13.02 8.33
N VAL A 190 -6.55 -12.75 9.39
CA VAL A 190 -6.05 -12.17 10.64
C VAL A 190 -6.54 -13.06 11.79
N GLN A 191 -5.63 -13.48 12.66
CA GLN A 191 -5.90 -14.37 13.79
C GLN A 191 -5.28 -13.76 15.04
N HIS A 192 -5.97 -13.84 16.20
CA HIS A 192 -5.46 -13.30 17.46
C HIS A 192 -6.29 -13.82 18.64
N GLY A 193 -5.67 -14.01 19.81
CA GLY A 193 -6.34 -14.59 20.99
C GLY A 193 -7.53 -13.77 21.52
N SER A 194 -7.51 -12.45 21.37
CA SER A 194 -8.66 -11.60 21.74
C SER A 194 -9.63 -11.41 20.58
N GLN A 195 -10.71 -12.19 20.59
CA GLN A 195 -11.89 -12.01 19.73
C GLN A 195 -12.56 -10.63 19.88
N LYS A 196 -12.31 -9.92 20.99
CA LYS A 196 -12.83 -8.59 21.26
C LYS A 196 -12.05 -7.49 20.53
N LEU A 197 -10.72 -7.53 20.57
CA LEU A 197 -9.85 -6.68 19.73
C LEU A 197 -10.25 -6.83 18.27
N LEU A 198 -10.38 -8.09 17.82
CA LEU A 198 -10.73 -8.43 16.45
C LEU A 198 -12.12 -7.89 16.05
N SER A 199 -13.16 -8.12 16.85
CA SER A 199 -14.51 -7.60 16.54
C SER A 199 -14.63 -6.08 16.65
N GLU A 200 -13.94 -5.43 17.59
CA GLU A 200 -13.85 -3.97 17.67
C GLU A 200 -13.08 -3.38 16.46
N MET A 201 -12.08 -4.09 15.90
CA MET A 201 -11.39 -3.70 14.67
C MET A 201 -12.29 -3.79 13.42
N VAL A 202 -13.04 -4.88 13.25
CA VAL A 202 -13.95 -5.04 12.09
C VAL A 202 -15.05 -3.97 12.09
N ALA A 203 -15.53 -3.58 13.27
CA ALA A 203 -16.48 -2.48 13.43
C ALA A 203 -15.91 -1.09 13.07
N LYS A 204 -14.60 -0.97 12.82
CA LYS A 204 -13.93 0.26 12.37
C LYS A 204 -13.59 0.30 10.88
N ILE A 205 -13.36 -0.86 10.28
CA ILE A 205 -12.86 -0.96 8.89
C ILE A 205 -13.96 -0.73 7.84
N GLU A 206 -15.22 -1.05 8.17
CA GLU A 206 -16.41 -0.97 7.29
C GLU A 206 -16.36 -1.79 5.98
N ILE A 207 -15.31 -2.60 5.76
CA ILE A 207 -15.18 -3.52 4.62
C ILE A 207 -15.75 -4.90 5.02
N PRO A 208 -16.62 -5.55 4.21
CA PRO A 208 -17.24 -6.81 4.58
C PRO A 208 -16.22 -7.96 4.67
N VAL A 209 -16.27 -8.70 5.77
CA VAL A 209 -15.29 -9.75 6.14
C VAL A 209 -16.00 -11.06 6.51
N HIS A 210 -15.30 -12.19 6.40
CA HIS A 210 -15.80 -13.50 6.83
C HIS A 210 -15.19 -13.89 8.19
N THR A 211 -16.00 -13.96 9.24
CA THR A 211 -15.57 -14.45 10.56
C THR A 211 -15.29 -15.95 10.55
N THR A 212 -14.27 -16.37 11.30
CA THR A 212 -13.92 -17.77 11.59
C THR A 212 -13.81 -17.97 13.11
N GLU A 213 -13.64 -19.20 13.58
CA GLU A 213 -13.49 -19.48 15.02
C GLU A 213 -12.22 -18.86 15.64
N GLU A 214 -11.18 -18.65 14.81
CA GLU A 214 -9.86 -18.16 15.22
C GLU A 214 -9.59 -16.69 14.81
N GLY A 215 -10.56 -16.03 14.16
CA GLY A 215 -10.42 -14.64 13.70
C GLY A 215 -11.29 -14.33 12.47
N PHE A 216 -10.68 -13.84 11.38
CA PHE A 216 -11.42 -13.55 10.15
C PHE A 216 -10.58 -13.52 8.88
N CYS A 217 -11.27 -13.53 7.73
CA CYS A 217 -10.70 -13.48 6.40
C CYS A 217 -11.42 -12.46 5.50
N PHE A 218 -10.68 -11.51 4.91
CA PHE A 218 -11.12 -10.70 3.77
C PHE A 218 -10.88 -11.46 2.48
N LYS A 219 -11.85 -11.48 1.56
CA LYS A 219 -11.78 -12.26 0.30
C LYS A 219 -12.11 -11.43 -0.94
N GLY A 220 -11.46 -11.75 -2.06
CA GLY A 220 -11.70 -11.13 -3.37
C GLY A 220 -11.49 -9.62 -3.35
N VAL A 221 -12.43 -8.86 -3.94
CA VAL A 221 -12.38 -7.38 -3.95
C VAL A 221 -12.31 -6.75 -2.55
N ASN A 222 -12.89 -7.39 -1.53
CA ASN A 222 -12.80 -6.90 -0.15
C ASN A 222 -11.40 -7.09 0.44
N CYS A 223 -10.65 -8.10 -0.02
CA CYS A 223 -9.24 -8.28 0.32
C CYS A 223 -8.40 -7.17 -0.34
N ILE A 224 -8.66 -6.87 -1.62
CA ILE A 224 -7.97 -5.78 -2.34
C ILE A 224 -8.26 -4.42 -1.71
N ASP A 225 -9.51 -4.11 -1.39
CA ASP A 225 -9.90 -2.86 -0.72
C ASP A 225 -9.28 -2.74 0.68
N PHE A 226 -9.26 -3.84 1.45
CA PHE A 226 -8.68 -3.85 2.80
C PHE A 226 -7.16 -3.66 2.77
N LEU A 227 -6.46 -4.46 1.97
CA LEU A 227 -5.00 -4.36 1.80
C LEU A 227 -4.60 -3.05 1.12
N GLY A 228 -5.45 -2.49 0.25
CA GLY A 228 -5.28 -1.15 -0.33
C GLY A 228 -5.30 -0.06 0.73
N LYS A 229 -6.34 0.00 1.57
CA LYS A 229 -6.37 0.93 2.72
C LYS A 229 -5.21 0.69 3.68
N MET A 230 -4.86 -0.57 3.93
CA MET A 230 -3.77 -0.91 4.82
C MET A 230 -2.43 -0.44 4.27
N TYR A 231 -2.10 -0.68 3.00
CA TYR A 231 -0.83 -0.30 2.36
C TYR A 231 -0.79 1.12 1.78
N ASP A 232 -1.86 1.91 1.87
CA ASP A 232 -1.81 3.31 1.49
C ASP A 232 -0.80 4.11 2.33
N ASN A 233 -0.10 5.04 1.67
CA ASN A 233 0.89 5.97 2.23
C ASN A 233 1.86 5.39 3.29
N CYS A 234 2.21 4.10 3.16
CA CYS A 234 2.86 3.31 4.21
C CYS A 234 4.34 3.59 4.49
N GLY A 235 5.06 4.23 3.56
CA GLY A 235 6.49 4.51 3.71
C GLY A 235 7.33 3.24 3.90
N ASN A 236 8.13 3.22 4.97
CA ASN A 236 8.99 2.09 5.34
C ASN A 236 8.40 1.22 6.47
N TYR A 237 7.25 1.61 7.04
CA TYR A 237 6.61 0.93 8.15
C TYR A 237 5.71 -0.19 7.63
N LYS A 238 6.29 -1.22 7.00
CA LYS A 238 5.55 -2.31 6.35
C LYS A 238 6.40 -3.56 6.19
N LEU A 239 5.77 -4.72 6.28
CA LEU A 239 6.39 -6.02 6.08
C LEU A 239 6.46 -6.35 4.58
N GLU A 240 7.63 -6.12 3.95
CA GLU A 240 7.74 -6.14 2.49
C GLU A 240 7.29 -7.47 1.86
N ARG A 241 7.52 -8.62 2.51
CA ARG A 241 7.01 -9.93 2.06
C ARG A 241 5.48 -9.97 1.91
N LEU A 242 4.72 -9.36 2.83
CA LEU A 242 3.25 -9.32 2.74
C LEU A 242 2.77 -8.22 1.78
N HIS A 243 3.46 -7.07 1.76
CA HIS A 243 3.24 -6.02 0.77
C HIS A 243 3.46 -6.52 -0.67
N ASN A 244 4.50 -7.33 -0.91
CA ASN A 244 4.79 -7.96 -2.19
C ASN A 244 3.67 -8.92 -2.64
N LYS A 245 3.07 -9.70 -1.72
CA LYS A 245 1.87 -10.51 -2.02
C LYS A 245 0.66 -9.65 -2.41
N PHE A 246 0.40 -8.56 -1.69
CA PHE A 246 -0.64 -7.60 -2.07
C PHE A 246 -0.38 -7.00 -3.47
N ARG A 247 0.85 -6.55 -3.73
CA ARG A 247 1.25 -6.02 -5.04
C ARG A 247 1.21 -7.06 -6.16
N ALA A 248 1.27 -8.37 -5.86
CA ALA A 248 1.01 -9.43 -6.84
C ALA A 248 -0.49 -9.52 -7.16
N TRP A 249 -1.36 -9.48 -6.14
CA TRP A 249 -2.82 -9.51 -6.32
C TRP A 249 -3.42 -8.30 -7.05
N LEU A 250 -2.75 -7.15 -7.05
CA LEU A 250 -3.14 -5.99 -7.86
C LEU A 250 -2.95 -6.18 -9.39
N LYS A 251 -2.34 -7.28 -9.85
CA LYS A 251 -1.95 -7.47 -11.26
C LYS A 251 -2.92 -8.37 -12.02
N CYS A 252 -3.71 -7.78 -12.91
CA CYS A 252 -4.49 -8.51 -13.92
C CYS A 252 -3.72 -8.72 -15.25
N VAL A 253 -2.46 -9.15 -15.17
CA VAL A 253 -1.64 -9.55 -16.34
C VAL A 253 -0.78 -10.76 -15.93
N PRO A 254 -0.91 -11.92 -16.61
CA PRO A 254 -0.06 -13.07 -16.33
C PRO A 254 1.32 -12.90 -16.98
N ALA A 255 2.37 -12.72 -16.18
CA ALA A 255 3.76 -12.77 -16.63
C ALA A 255 4.69 -13.29 -15.52
N SER A 256 5.53 -14.25 -15.91
CA SER A 256 6.59 -14.94 -15.17
C SER A 256 7.35 -14.15 -14.09
N GLY A 257 7.18 -14.59 -12.83
CA GLY A 257 8.29 -15.04 -11.95
C GLY A 257 9.35 -14.06 -11.42
N GLU A 258 9.46 -12.84 -11.93
CA GLU A 258 10.45 -11.85 -11.49
C GLU A 258 9.86 -10.86 -10.46
N THR A 259 10.69 -10.00 -9.84
CA THR A 259 10.23 -9.01 -8.85
C THR A 259 9.45 -7.86 -9.53
N ILE A 260 8.12 -8.00 -9.58
CA ILE A 260 7.27 -7.20 -10.48
C ILE A 260 6.89 -5.82 -9.90
N GLN A 261 7.51 -4.76 -10.43
CA GLN A 261 7.08 -3.37 -10.22
C GLN A 261 5.68 -3.09 -10.81
N LEU A 262 4.97 -2.10 -10.28
CA LEU A 262 3.70 -1.62 -10.84
C LEU A 262 3.97 -0.50 -11.87
N PRO A 263 3.24 -0.43 -13.00
CA PRO A 263 3.45 0.63 -13.98
C PRO A 263 2.97 1.98 -13.44
N GLU A 264 3.84 2.99 -13.52
CA GLU A 264 3.53 4.34 -13.02
C GLU A 264 2.71 5.18 -14.01
N CYS A 265 2.02 6.18 -13.49
CA CYS A 265 1.51 7.29 -14.29
C CYS A 265 1.75 8.59 -13.51
N LEU A 266 2.56 9.50 -14.07
CA LEU A 266 2.82 10.78 -13.39
C LEU A 266 1.70 11.76 -13.71
N VAL A 267 1.20 12.47 -12.69
CA VAL A 267 0.19 13.52 -12.83
C VAL A 267 0.82 14.88 -12.55
N TYR A 268 0.56 15.87 -13.40
CA TYR A 268 1.00 17.26 -13.19
C TYR A 268 -0.22 18.20 -13.11
N ARG A 269 -0.30 18.95 -12.01
CA ARG A 269 -1.33 19.98 -11.78
C ARG A 269 -1.02 21.25 -12.57
N VAL A 270 -1.90 21.60 -13.51
CA VAL A 270 -1.84 22.82 -14.35
C VAL A 270 -2.60 23.98 -13.72
N ASP A 271 -3.70 23.67 -13.03
CA ASP A 271 -4.56 24.64 -12.34
C ASP A 271 -4.59 24.32 -10.84
N GLU A 272 -4.47 25.33 -9.97
CA GLU A 272 -4.45 25.13 -8.52
C GLU A 272 -5.70 24.41 -7.99
N ASN A 273 -6.85 24.57 -8.67
CA ASN A 273 -8.13 23.96 -8.33
C ASN A 273 -8.27 22.51 -8.80
N ALA A 274 -7.26 21.95 -9.48
CA ALA A 274 -7.35 20.63 -10.08
C ALA A 274 -7.28 19.50 -9.04
N ILE A 275 -8.36 18.72 -9.00
CA ILE A 275 -8.45 17.45 -8.27
C ILE A 275 -7.62 16.42 -9.03
N LEU A 276 -6.61 15.82 -8.37
CA LEU A 276 -5.79 14.77 -8.96
C LEU A 276 -6.64 13.49 -9.15
N PRO A 277 -6.45 12.72 -10.23
CA PRO A 277 -7.20 11.48 -10.42
C PRO A 277 -6.87 10.45 -9.34
N SER A 278 -7.90 9.93 -8.66
CA SER A 278 -7.79 8.90 -7.63
C SER A 278 -8.88 7.85 -7.82
N LYS A 279 -8.66 6.63 -7.35
CA LYS A 279 -9.75 5.67 -7.18
C LYS A 279 -10.70 6.11 -6.04
N SER A 280 -11.88 5.51 -5.94
CA SER A 280 -12.71 5.57 -4.71
C SER A 280 -12.50 4.35 -3.80
N LYS A 281 -12.04 3.23 -4.37
CA LYS A 281 -11.69 1.95 -3.75
C LYS A 281 -10.49 1.36 -4.47
N GLU A 282 -9.60 0.62 -3.81
CA GLU A 282 -8.42 0.07 -4.50
C GLU A 282 -8.78 -0.98 -5.58
N SER A 283 -9.91 -1.70 -5.42
CA SER A 283 -10.46 -2.57 -6.46
C SER A 283 -11.13 -1.85 -7.64
N ASP A 284 -11.26 -0.51 -7.64
CA ASP A 284 -11.79 0.23 -8.79
C ASP A 284 -10.83 0.16 -9.98
N VAL A 285 -11.40 -0.03 -11.18
CA VAL A 285 -10.66 -0.04 -12.46
C VAL A 285 -10.30 1.38 -12.93
N GLY A 286 -11.09 2.38 -12.53
CA GLY A 286 -10.98 3.76 -13.01
C GLY A 286 -10.52 4.74 -11.93
N TYR A 287 -9.66 5.68 -12.33
CA TYR A 287 -9.26 6.82 -11.52
C TYR A 287 -10.19 7.99 -11.84
N ASP A 288 -11.01 8.43 -10.88
CA ASP A 288 -12.03 9.45 -11.07
C ASP A 288 -11.41 10.78 -11.56
N LEU A 289 -11.96 11.30 -12.66
CA LEU A 289 -11.52 12.52 -13.31
C LEU A 289 -12.61 13.60 -13.16
N SER A 290 -12.22 14.73 -12.59
CA SER A 290 -13.12 15.87 -12.36
C SER A 290 -12.81 17.02 -13.33
N VAL A 291 -13.85 17.67 -13.83
CA VAL A 291 -13.71 18.95 -14.55
C VAL A 291 -13.93 20.12 -13.61
N ILE A 292 -13.18 21.20 -13.81
CA ILE A 292 -13.10 22.36 -12.90
C ILE A 292 -13.64 23.66 -13.52
N LYS A 293 -13.78 23.73 -14.85
CA LYS A 293 -14.37 24.87 -15.60
C LYS A 293 -14.74 24.46 -17.03
N GLU A 294 -15.62 25.20 -17.69
CA GLU A 294 -15.76 25.12 -19.15
C GLU A 294 -14.53 25.75 -19.80
N ALA A 295 -13.83 25.01 -20.65
CA ALA A 295 -12.66 25.51 -21.39
C ALA A 295 -13.07 26.22 -22.68
N LYS A 296 -14.03 25.64 -23.42
CA LYS A 296 -14.45 26.14 -24.74
C LYS A 296 -15.74 25.48 -25.23
N LYS A 297 -16.77 26.29 -25.51
CA LYS A 297 -17.95 25.86 -26.27
C LYS A 297 -17.58 25.52 -27.73
N LEU A 298 -18.07 24.39 -28.23
CA LEU A 298 -17.90 23.95 -29.62
C LEU A 298 -19.19 24.21 -30.42
N ARG A 299 -19.46 23.42 -31.46
CA ARG A 299 -20.67 23.52 -32.29
C ARG A 299 -21.80 22.71 -31.67
N GLY A 300 -23.03 23.24 -31.73
CA GLY A 300 -24.21 22.62 -31.13
C GLY A 300 -24.13 22.59 -29.60
N ASN A 301 -24.61 21.50 -28.99
CA ASN A 301 -24.67 21.33 -27.53
C ASN A 301 -23.38 20.78 -26.92
N VAL A 302 -22.25 20.85 -27.64
CA VAL A 302 -20.96 20.28 -27.21
C VAL A 302 -20.07 21.38 -26.62
N SER A 303 -19.48 21.10 -25.46
CA SER A 303 -18.45 21.94 -24.84
C SER A 303 -17.26 21.10 -24.38
N LEU A 304 -16.06 21.67 -24.46
CA LEU A 304 -14.86 21.16 -23.83
C LEU A 304 -14.75 21.72 -22.42
N TYR A 305 -14.49 20.84 -21.46
CA TYR A 305 -14.32 21.15 -20.05
C TYR A 305 -12.90 20.82 -19.61
N ASP A 306 -12.32 21.71 -18.82
CA ASP A 306 -10.95 21.60 -18.32
C ASP A 306 -10.92 20.72 -17.06
N THR A 307 -9.92 19.86 -16.93
CA THR A 307 -9.66 19.08 -15.69
C THR A 307 -8.56 19.67 -14.82
N GLY A 308 -7.74 20.56 -15.39
CA GLY A 308 -6.56 21.15 -14.74
C GLY A 308 -5.39 20.17 -14.53
N VAL A 309 -5.42 18.97 -15.09
CA VAL A 309 -4.33 17.97 -14.97
C VAL A 309 -3.76 17.53 -16.31
N ARG A 310 -2.45 17.27 -16.33
CA ARG A 310 -1.76 16.47 -17.36
C ARG A 310 -1.41 15.12 -16.78
N VAL A 311 -1.28 14.10 -17.63
CA VAL A 311 -0.78 12.79 -17.25
C VAL A 311 0.38 12.38 -18.18
N ARG A 312 1.30 11.57 -17.65
CA ARG A 312 2.35 10.90 -18.43
C ARG A 312 2.25 9.39 -18.16
N VAL A 313 1.59 8.70 -19.09
CA VAL A 313 1.35 7.25 -19.03
C VAL A 313 2.67 6.49 -19.28
N SER A 314 2.91 5.40 -18.54
CA SER A 314 4.05 4.50 -18.80
C SER A 314 4.01 3.87 -20.19
N HIS A 315 5.19 3.53 -20.72
CA HIS A 315 5.32 2.81 -21.98
C HIS A 315 4.66 1.43 -21.93
N GLY A 316 4.11 0.96 -23.06
CA GLY A 316 3.32 -0.28 -23.14
C GLY A 316 1.88 -0.15 -22.67
N LEU A 317 1.47 1.02 -22.17
CA LEU A 317 0.08 1.34 -21.82
C LEU A 317 -0.45 2.52 -22.65
N TYR A 318 -1.76 2.71 -22.66
CA TYR A 318 -2.44 3.99 -22.94
C TYR A 318 -3.55 4.21 -21.91
N ALA A 319 -4.19 5.38 -21.90
CA ALA A 319 -5.33 5.64 -21.02
C ALA A 319 -6.61 6.01 -21.81
N GLU A 320 -7.75 5.56 -21.29
CA GLU A 320 -9.09 5.89 -21.75
C GLU A 320 -9.77 6.84 -20.76
N ILE A 321 -10.13 8.05 -21.17
CA ILE A 321 -11.15 8.84 -20.49
C ILE A 321 -12.50 8.24 -20.86
N VAL A 322 -13.20 7.65 -19.91
CA VAL A 322 -14.56 7.10 -20.07
C VAL A 322 -15.54 7.82 -19.13
N PRO A 323 -16.84 7.85 -19.44
CA PRO A 323 -17.83 8.41 -18.52
C PRO A 323 -17.95 7.56 -17.25
N ARG A 324 -18.29 8.20 -16.12
CA ARG A 324 -18.77 7.47 -14.93
C ARG A 324 -20.22 7.06 -15.14
N SER A 325 -20.65 5.96 -14.53
CA SER A 325 -22.05 5.49 -14.60
C SER A 325 -23.05 6.56 -14.15
N SER A 326 -22.67 7.42 -13.20
CA SER A 326 -23.43 8.57 -12.72
C SER A 326 -23.64 9.68 -13.75
N LEU A 327 -22.80 9.80 -14.79
CA LEU A 327 -22.95 10.83 -15.83
C LEU A 327 -24.30 10.72 -16.54
N SER A 328 -24.79 9.49 -16.73
CA SER A 328 -26.12 9.21 -17.32
C SER A 328 -27.29 9.91 -16.60
N LYS A 329 -27.12 10.29 -15.33
CA LYS A 329 -28.14 10.97 -14.51
C LYS A 329 -28.08 12.50 -14.59
N SER A 330 -27.12 13.05 -15.33
CA SER A 330 -26.84 14.50 -15.38
C SER A 330 -27.48 15.24 -16.57
N GLY A 331 -28.03 14.52 -17.55
CA GLY A 331 -28.44 15.12 -18.83
C GLY A 331 -27.29 15.38 -19.82
N TYR A 332 -26.07 14.92 -19.52
CA TYR A 332 -24.90 14.98 -20.40
C TYR A 332 -24.40 13.58 -20.79
N MET A 333 -23.70 13.51 -21.92
CA MET A 333 -22.88 12.37 -22.34
C MET A 333 -21.49 12.84 -22.75
N MET A 334 -20.49 11.94 -22.83
CA MET A 334 -19.23 12.26 -23.50
C MET A 334 -19.44 12.32 -25.02
N ALA A 335 -19.12 13.46 -25.63
CA ALA A 335 -19.39 13.73 -27.04
C ALA A 335 -18.55 12.88 -28.02
N ASN A 336 -17.45 12.32 -27.54
CA ASN A 336 -16.55 11.42 -28.25
C ASN A 336 -16.62 9.96 -27.75
N SER A 337 -17.56 9.64 -26.84
CA SER A 337 -17.71 8.36 -26.12
C SER A 337 -16.52 7.94 -25.25
N VAL A 338 -15.32 7.80 -25.82
CA VAL A 338 -14.06 7.45 -25.15
C VAL A 338 -12.96 8.39 -25.62
N GLY A 339 -12.22 8.99 -24.70
CA GLY A 339 -11.04 9.82 -24.99
C GLY A 339 -9.77 8.98 -24.89
N ILE A 340 -9.15 8.65 -26.02
CA ILE A 340 -7.85 7.97 -26.04
C ILE A 340 -6.74 8.99 -25.71
N ILE A 341 -5.90 8.65 -24.74
CA ILE A 341 -4.74 9.43 -24.29
C ILE A 341 -3.48 8.59 -24.54
N ASP A 342 -2.75 8.95 -25.60
CA ASP A 342 -1.48 8.32 -25.97
C ASP A 342 -0.37 8.67 -24.96
N PRO A 343 0.65 7.79 -24.75
CA PRO A 343 1.82 8.11 -23.91
C PRO A 343 2.62 9.34 -24.34
N SER A 344 2.52 9.74 -25.61
CA SER A 344 3.13 10.96 -26.14
C SER A 344 2.33 12.23 -25.81
N TYR A 345 1.07 12.10 -25.39
CA TYR A 345 0.20 13.24 -25.08
C TYR A 345 0.55 13.87 -23.73
N ASN A 346 1.33 14.95 -23.78
CA ASN A 346 1.71 15.75 -22.60
C ASN A 346 0.85 17.03 -22.47
N GLY A 347 -0.32 17.04 -23.10
CA GLY A 347 -1.31 18.12 -23.05
C GLY A 347 -2.19 18.05 -21.79
N ASN A 348 -2.90 19.15 -21.53
CA ASN A 348 -3.87 19.22 -20.44
C ASN A 348 -5.14 18.43 -20.79
N LEU A 349 -5.58 17.53 -19.92
CA LEU A 349 -6.72 16.65 -20.19
C LEU A 349 -8.01 17.48 -20.25
N LEU A 350 -8.74 17.34 -21.36
CA LEU A 350 -10.04 17.95 -21.58
C LEU A 350 -11.12 16.88 -21.74
N VAL A 351 -12.29 17.12 -21.18
CA VAL A 351 -13.48 16.27 -21.37
C VAL A 351 -14.44 16.97 -22.32
N ALA A 352 -14.82 16.32 -23.42
CA ALA A 352 -15.87 16.81 -24.30
C ALA A 352 -17.23 16.27 -23.81
N LEU A 353 -18.09 17.14 -23.27
CA LEU A 353 -19.47 16.77 -22.91
C LEU A 353 -20.46 17.37 -23.90
N VAL A 354 -21.50 16.60 -24.22
CA VAL A 354 -22.68 17.05 -24.97
C VAL A 354 -23.90 17.07 -24.06
N LYS A 355 -24.63 18.19 -24.03
CA LYS A 355 -25.90 18.30 -23.32
C LYS A 355 -27.01 17.64 -24.16
N VAL A 356 -27.52 16.50 -23.69
CA VAL A 356 -28.50 15.66 -24.40
C VAL A 356 -29.93 15.87 -23.89
N ASP A 357 -30.08 16.27 -22.63
CA ASP A 357 -31.34 16.77 -22.07
C ASP A 357 -31.29 18.30 -22.03
N PRO A 358 -32.14 19.01 -22.79
CA PRO A 358 -32.18 20.48 -22.79
C PRO A 358 -32.46 21.08 -21.40
N GLU A 359 -33.32 20.43 -20.61
CA GLU A 359 -33.85 20.93 -19.33
C GLU A 359 -32.93 20.62 -18.14
N ALA A 360 -31.89 19.81 -18.34
CA ALA A 360 -30.90 19.52 -17.30
C ALA A 360 -30.19 20.79 -16.80
N PRO A 361 -29.76 20.85 -15.53
CA PRO A 361 -28.98 21.98 -15.02
C PRO A 361 -27.62 22.08 -15.73
N GLU A 362 -27.05 23.29 -15.74
CA GLU A 362 -25.67 23.49 -16.22
C GLU A 362 -24.65 22.89 -15.25
N VAL A 363 -23.47 22.52 -15.78
CA VAL A 363 -22.42 21.84 -15.01
C VAL A 363 -21.95 22.71 -13.83
N THR A 364 -22.09 22.18 -12.61
CA THR A 364 -21.57 22.80 -11.39
C THR A 364 -20.18 22.24 -11.07
N PHE A 365 -19.18 23.10 -10.96
CA PHE A 365 -17.79 22.72 -10.75
C PHE A 365 -17.41 22.63 -9.25
N PRO A 366 -16.49 21.73 -8.86
CA PRO A 366 -15.86 20.69 -9.69
C PRO A 366 -16.80 19.50 -9.92
N PHE A 367 -16.91 19.03 -11.17
CA PHE A 367 -17.81 17.93 -11.56
C PHE A 367 -17.04 16.64 -11.81
N ARG A 368 -17.15 15.67 -10.90
CA ARG A 368 -16.53 14.33 -10.98
C ARG A 368 -17.32 13.43 -11.94
N CYS A 369 -17.11 13.66 -13.25
CA CYS A 369 -17.96 13.20 -14.36
C CYS A 369 -17.40 11.99 -15.14
N CYS A 370 -16.07 11.86 -15.19
CA CYS A 370 -15.35 10.87 -16.00
C CYS A 370 -14.36 10.09 -15.13
N GLN A 371 -13.66 9.14 -15.72
CA GLN A 371 -12.60 8.36 -15.07
C GLN A 371 -11.55 7.95 -16.12
N LEU A 372 -10.30 7.84 -15.70
CA LEU A 372 -9.19 7.29 -16.48
C LEU A 372 -9.09 5.78 -16.25
N ILE A 373 -9.15 4.98 -17.31
CA ILE A 373 -8.86 3.53 -17.28
C ILE A 373 -7.58 3.28 -18.08
N PHE A 374 -6.61 2.58 -17.50
CA PHE A 374 -5.38 2.22 -18.19
C PHE A 374 -5.53 0.90 -18.95
N ARG A 375 -4.92 0.82 -20.14
CA ARG A 375 -5.02 -0.30 -21.08
C ARG A 375 -3.66 -0.66 -21.64
N GLN A 376 -3.43 -1.94 -21.96
CA GLN A 376 -2.21 -2.35 -22.67
C GLN A 376 -2.24 -1.90 -24.13
N GLN A 377 -1.11 -1.36 -24.60
CA GLN A 377 -0.89 -1.02 -26.00
C GLN A 377 -0.32 -2.22 -26.75
N VAL A 378 -1.07 -2.75 -27.72
CA VAL A 378 -0.60 -3.82 -28.62
C VAL A 378 -0.13 -3.19 -29.93
N HIS A 379 1.17 -3.31 -30.21
CA HIS A 379 1.73 -2.90 -31.50
C HIS A 379 1.51 -4.00 -32.54
N VAL A 380 0.96 -3.63 -33.70
CA VAL A 380 0.73 -4.54 -34.84
C VAL A 380 1.43 -4.03 -36.10
N ASN A 381 2.09 -4.93 -36.82
CA ASN A 381 2.62 -4.65 -38.14
C ASN A 381 1.51 -4.81 -39.18
N VAL A 382 1.04 -3.70 -39.74
CA VAL A 382 0.05 -3.69 -40.82
C VAL A 382 0.76 -4.04 -42.13
N ASN A 383 0.37 -5.14 -42.76
CA ASN A 383 0.91 -5.60 -44.03
C ASN A 383 -0.22 -5.63 -45.07
N GLU A 384 0.04 -5.07 -46.25
CA GLU A 384 -0.85 -5.18 -47.42
C GLU A 384 -0.67 -6.55 -48.09
N VAL A 385 -1.71 -7.05 -48.76
CA VAL A 385 -1.71 -8.36 -49.42
C VAL A 385 -2.41 -8.30 -50.78
N ASP A 386 -1.84 -8.95 -51.79
CA ASP A 386 -2.36 -8.97 -53.17
C ASP A 386 -3.63 -9.83 -53.35
N THR A 387 -4.02 -10.61 -52.33
CA THR A 387 -5.11 -11.58 -52.37
C THR A 387 -6.07 -11.43 -51.19
N MET A 388 -7.36 -11.69 -51.42
CA MET A 388 -8.37 -11.70 -50.36
C MET A 388 -8.10 -12.75 -49.28
N PHE A 389 -8.59 -12.47 -48.07
CA PHE A 389 -8.53 -13.36 -46.91
C PHE A 389 -9.38 -14.61 -47.08
N ASP A 390 -9.11 -15.63 -46.26
CA ASP A 390 -9.91 -16.86 -46.20
C ASP A 390 -11.39 -16.60 -45.90
N ALA A 391 -12.25 -17.45 -46.46
CA ALA A 391 -13.70 -17.35 -46.27
C ALA A 391 -14.09 -17.70 -44.81
N THR A 392 -14.85 -16.80 -44.17
CA THR A 392 -15.42 -17.00 -42.83
C THR A 392 -16.94 -17.16 -42.92
N GLU A 393 -17.56 -17.84 -41.95
CA GLU A 393 -19.02 -18.01 -41.85
C GLU A 393 -19.79 -16.67 -41.91
N ARG A 394 -19.20 -15.62 -41.32
CA ARG A 394 -19.77 -14.27 -41.31
C ARG A 394 -19.61 -13.54 -42.66
N GLY A 395 -18.59 -13.86 -43.44
CA GLY A 395 -18.25 -13.16 -44.69
C GLY A 395 -18.23 -11.64 -44.53
N ALA A 396 -18.92 -10.94 -45.44
CA ALA A 396 -19.07 -9.48 -45.42
C ALA A 396 -20.22 -8.97 -44.50
N GLY A 397 -20.76 -9.79 -43.60
CA GLY A 397 -21.92 -9.47 -42.78
C GLY A 397 -21.68 -8.37 -41.72
N GLY A 398 -22.30 -7.21 -41.88
CA GLY A 398 -22.25 -6.08 -40.95
C GLY A 398 -23.63 -5.57 -40.51
N PHE A 399 -23.66 -4.53 -39.67
CA PHE A 399 -24.84 -3.71 -39.36
C PHE A 399 -26.14 -4.50 -39.02
N GLY A 400 -26.05 -5.51 -38.15
CA GLY A 400 -27.22 -6.31 -37.75
C GLY A 400 -27.59 -7.45 -38.70
N SER A 401 -26.67 -7.90 -39.55
CA SER A 401 -26.85 -9.00 -40.53
C SER A 401 -27.34 -10.35 -39.95
N THR A 402 -27.42 -10.50 -38.63
CA THR A 402 -27.98 -11.66 -37.92
C THR A 402 -29.47 -11.53 -37.59
N GLY A 403 -30.12 -10.40 -37.91
CA GLY A 403 -31.58 -10.28 -37.92
C GLY A 403 -32.26 -10.20 -36.54
N LYS A 404 -31.60 -9.58 -35.55
CA LYS A 404 -32.18 -9.24 -34.23
C LYS A 404 -31.76 -7.83 -33.83
#